data_AF-A0ABC9STQ7-F1
#
_entry.id   AF-A0ABC9STQ7-F1
#
_cell.length_a   1.000
_cell.length_b   1.000
_cell.length_c   1.000
_cell.angle_alpha   90.00
_cell.angle_beta   90.00
_cell.angle_gamma   90.00
#
_symmetry.space_group_name_H-M   'P 1'
#
loop_
_entity.id
_entity.type
_entity.pdbx_description
1 polymer ?
#
loop_
_entity_poly.entity_id
_entity_poly.type
_entity_poly.pdbx_seq_one_letter_code
_entity_poly.pdbx_strand_id
1 'polypeptide(L)'
;MSAFKVQVALEEVDFLWDQREVFQFRDLWNSNYTLLEISKKFKRKQIEVAALILDQVDKFKISKRKMGLGEIGDKSIRNKKKKELPPYVYIALEEVNFIWNEDDIEQFKTLWMKQLSLEDISNKLRRHQIEIATLILDQFGLEYMLNCLIDTKKRVA
;
A
#
# COMPACT_ATOMS: atom_id res chain seq x y z
N MET A 1 -27.17 21.99 -4.59
CA MET A 1 -26.20 21.07 -5.22
C MET A 1 -25.02 20.98 -4.28
N SER A 2 -24.87 19.90 -3.52
CA SER A 2 -23.60 19.68 -2.82
C SER A 2 -22.53 19.48 -3.90
N ALA A 3 -21.39 20.15 -3.76
CA ALA A 3 -20.26 19.92 -4.64
C ALA A 3 -19.85 18.44 -4.49
N PHE A 4 -19.70 17.72 -5.61
CA PHE A 4 -19.06 16.41 -5.59
C PHE A 4 -17.64 16.59 -5.04
N LYS A 5 -17.44 16.24 -3.77
CA LYS A 5 -16.14 16.34 -3.13
C LYS A 5 -15.40 15.03 -3.35
N VAL A 6 -14.31 15.14 -4.08
CA VAL A 6 -13.46 14.03 -4.50
C VAL A 6 -12.16 14.09 -3.71
N GLN A 7 -11.68 12.93 -3.28
CA GLN A 7 -10.39 12.76 -2.63
C GLN A 7 -9.56 11.77 -3.45
N VAL A 8 -8.27 12.07 -3.62
CA VAL A 8 -7.31 11.18 -4.29
C VAL A 8 -6.49 10.49 -3.21
N ALA A 9 -6.65 9.18 -3.08
CA ALA A 9 -5.89 8.41 -2.10
C ALA A 9 -4.40 8.35 -2.48
N LEU A 10 -3.51 8.40 -1.48
CA LEU A 10 -2.06 8.33 -1.64
C LEU A 10 -1.46 9.44 -2.51
N GLU A 11 -2.09 10.63 -2.54
CA GLU A 11 -1.66 11.77 -3.38
C GLU A 11 -0.18 12.17 -3.17
N GLU A 12 0.35 11.99 -1.96
CA GLU A 12 1.71 12.36 -1.58
C GLU A 12 2.75 11.23 -1.78
N VAL A 13 2.36 10.11 -2.39
CA VAL A 13 3.23 8.93 -2.60
C VAL A 13 3.89 8.97 -3.97
N ASP A 14 5.21 8.78 -4.01
CA ASP A 14 5.97 8.62 -5.26
C ASP A 14 5.87 7.17 -5.78
N PHE A 15 5.01 6.97 -6.78
CA PHE A 15 4.80 5.69 -7.45
C PHE A 15 5.81 5.36 -8.54
N LEU A 16 6.73 6.29 -8.87
CA LEU A 16 7.68 6.09 -9.96
C LEU A 16 8.89 5.32 -9.45
N TRP A 17 9.13 4.14 -10.02
CA TRP A 17 10.28 3.31 -9.75
C TRP A 17 11.15 3.16 -10.99
N ASP A 18 12.45 2.97 -10.80
CA ASP A 18 13.24 2.39 -11.87
C ASP A 18 12.88 0.90 -11.95
N GLN A 19 12.60 0.37 -13.14
CA GLN A 19 12.28 -1.03 -13.33
C GLN A 19 13.37 -1.95 -12.77
N ARG A 20 14.64 -1.53 -12.81
CA ARG A 20 15.77 -2.26 -12.22
C ARG A 20 15.69 -2.28 -10.69
N GLU A 21 15.21 -1.21 -10.07
CA GLU A 21 14.93 -1.18 -8.62
C GLU A 21 13.81 -2.16 -8.26
N VAL A 22 12.80 -2.32 -9.13
CA VAL A 22 11.72 -3.29 -8.89
C VAL A 22 12.24 -4.73 -8.93
N PHE A 23 13.15 -5.05 -9.87
CA PHE A 23 13.82 -6.35 -9.86
C PHE A 23 14.64 -6.57 -8.58
N GLN A 24 15.47 -5.59 -8.20
CA GLN A 24 16.23 -5.65 -6.95
C GLN A 24 15.33 -5.77 -5.72
N PHE A 25 14.18 -5.10 -5.73
CA PHE A 25 13.19 -5.18 -4.67
C PHE A 25 12.69 -6.62 -4.50
N ARG A 26 12.42 -7.35 -5.59
CA ARG A 26 12.02 -8.77 -5.54
C ARG A 26 13.11 -9.64 -4.93
N ASP A 27 14.37 -9.40 -5.28
CA ASP A 27 15.51 -10.14 -4.71
C ASP A 27 15.61 -9.91 -3.19
N LEU A 28 15.47 -8.65 -2.76
CA LEU A 28 15.46 -8.29 -1.33
C LEU A 28 14.26 -8.88 -0.60
N TRP A 29 13.08 -8.86 -1.23
CA TRP A 29 11.86 -9.44 -0.68
C TRP A 29 12.03 -10.93 -0.43
N ASN A 30 12.51 -11.67 -1.43
CA ASN A 30 12.77 -13.10 -1.38
C ASN A 30 13.91 -13.47 -0.41
N SER A 31 14.86 -12.55 -0.23
CA SER A 31 15.94 -12.68 0.76
C SER A 31 15.53 -12.28 2.18
N ASN A 32 14.22 -12.11 2.45
CA ASN A 32 13.70 -11.78 3.78
C ASN A 32 14.26 -10.48 4.38
N TYR A 33 14.49 -9.45 3.55
CA TYR A 33 14.79 -8.11 4.07
C TYR A 33 13.52 -7.47 4.63
N THR A 34 13.61 -6.87 5.81
CA THR A 34 12.51 -6.10 6.41
C THR A 34 12.11 -4.90 5.56
N LEU A 35 10.89 -4.40 5.74
CA LEU A 35 10.43 -3.20 5.06
C LEU A 35 11.34 -1.99 5.37
N LEU A 36 11.74 -1.84 6.63
CA LEU A 36 12.64 -0.77 7.06
C LEU A 36 14.00 -0.86 6.34
N GLU A 37 14.56 -2.04 6.14
CA GLU A 37 15.82 -2.23 5.41
C GLU A 37 15.68 -1.93 3.92
N ILE A 38 14.60 -2.41 3.29
CA ILE A 38 14.29 -2.13 1.88
C ILE A 38 14.14 -0.61 1.67
N SER A 39 13.38 0.04 2.54
CA SER A 39 13.16 1.50 2.55
C SER A 39 14.48 2.27 2.69
N LYS A 40 15.37 1.85 3.60
CA LYS A 40 16.72 2.43 3.74
C LYS A 40 17.57 2.23 2.49
N LYS A 41 17.53 1.03 1.89
CA LYS A 41 18.33 0.69 0.71
C LYS A 41 17.95 1.53 -0.51
N PHE A 42 16.66 1.73 -0.74
CA PHE A 42 16.16 2.58 -1.82
C PHE A 42 16.09 4.07 -1.45
N LYS A 43 16.36 4.45 -0.19
CA LYS A 43 16.24 5.82 0.34
C LYS A 43 14.85 6.43 0.09
N ARG A 44 13.82 5.58 0.18
CA ARG A 44 12.41 5.88 -0.05
C ARG A 44 11.60 5.73 1.23
N LYS A 45 10.45 6.39 1.33
CA LYS A 45 9.54 6.26 2.48
C LYS A 45 8.98 4.84 2.55
N GLN A 46 8.66 4.36 3.76
CA GLN A 46 8.09 3.01 3.91
C GLN A 46 6.73 2.87 3.21
N ILE A 47 5.94 3.95 3.15
CA ILE A 47 4.67 3.97 2.42
C ILE A 47 4.85 3.75 0.91
N GLU A 48 5.90 4.31 0.30
CA GLU A 48 6.22 4.10 -1.13
C GLU A 48 6.60 2.64 -1.40
N VAL A 49 7.35 2.02 -0.47
CA VAL A 49 7.69 0.59 -0.55
C VAL A 49 6.44 -0.28 -0.29
N ALA A 50 5.56 0.12 0.63
CA ALA A 50 4.30 -0.57 0.89
C ALA A 50 3.37 -0.55 -0.33
N ALA A 51 3.27 0.60 -1.02
CA ALA A 51 2.54 0.72 -2.28
C ALA A 51 3.12 -0.23 -3.35
N LEU A 52 4.45 -0.32 -3.46
CA LEU A 52 5.09 -1.29 -4.37
C LEU A 52 4.76 -2.74 -3.97
N ILE A 53 4.74 -3.07 -2.67
CA ILE A 53 4.37 -4.41 -2.20
C ILE A 53 2.94 -4.75 -2.60
N LEU A 54 1.99 -3.84 -2.36
CA LEU A 54 0.58 -4.01 -2.74
C LEU A 54 0.47 -4.35 -4.23
N ASP A 55 1.13 -3.56 -5.08
CA ASP A 55 1.16 -3.77 -6.53
C ASP A 55 1.82 -5.10 -6.94
N GLN A 56 2.95 -5.46 -6.35
CA GLN A 56 3.64 -6.70 -6.68
C GLN A 56 2.88 -7.95 -6.19
N VAL A 57 2.13 -7.86 -5.10
CA VAL A 57 1.24 -8.93 -4.62
C VAL A 57 0.05 -9.09 -5.57
N ASP A 58 -0.58 -7.99 -5.94
CA ASP A 58 -1.74 -7.96 -6.85
C ASP A 58 -1.39 -8.55 -8.22
N LYS A 59 -0.20 -8.22 -8.74
CA LYS A 59 0.34 -8.76 -10.01
C LYS A 59 0.97 -10.15 -9.89
N PHE A 60 0.82 -10.82 -8.74
CA PHE A 60 1.41 -12.14 -8.43
C PHE A 60 2.94 -12.22 -8.68
N LYS A 61 3.67 -11.11 -8.54
CA LYS A 61 5.13 -11.04 -8.76
C LYS A 61 5.95 -11.36 -7.51
N ILE A 62 5.34 -11.24 -6.34
CA ILE A 62 5.93 -11.65 -5.07
C ILE A 62 4.94 -12.53 -4.29
N SER A 63 5.47 -13.36 -3.40
CA SER A 63 4.67 -14.27 -2.58
C SER A 63 4.79 -13.94 -1.09
N LYS A 64 3.88 -14.53 -0.29
CA LYS A 64 3.94 -14.45 1.17
C LYS A 64 5.28 -15.01 1.67
N ARG A 65 5.88 -14.35 2.64
CA ARG A 65 7.12 -14.78 3.31
C ARG A 65 6.92 -14.91 4.81
N LYS A 66 7.72 -15.75 5.47
CA LYS A 66 7.54 -16.16 6.87
C LYS A 66 7.51 -14.97 7.85
N MET A 67 8.31 -13.93 7.59
CA MET A 67 8.40 -12.75 8.44
C MET A 67 7.38 -11.65 8.12
N GLY A 68 6.52 -11.83 7.10
CA GLY A 68 5.63 -10.77 6.62
C GLY A 68 6.42 -9.55 6.17
N LEU A 69 6.16 -8.38 6.77
CA LEU A 69 6.91 -7.16 6.48
C LEU A 69 8.20 -7.01 7.30
N GLY A 70 8.40 -7.81 8.34
CA GLY A 70 9.53 -7.66 9.25
C GLY A 70 9.46 -6.39 10.09
N GLU A 71 10.61 -5.83 10.44
CA GLU A 71 10.70 -4.57 11.19
C GLU A 71 10.11 -3.39 10.41
N ILE A 72 9.27 -2.65 11.12
CA ILE A 72 8.67 -1.38 10.72
C ILE A 72 9.13 -0.37 11.77
N GLY A 73 9.49 0.84 11.35
CA GLY A 73 10.11 1.77 12.26
C GLY A 73 9.94 3.22 11.88
N ASP A 74 9.92 4.06 12.89
CA ASP A 74 9.52 5.48 12.85
C ASP A 74 10.60 6.42 12.30
N LYS A 75 11.54 5.88 11.50
CA LYS A 75 12.61 6.69 10.93
C LYS A 75 12.06 7.44 9.72
N SER A 76 11.89 8.75 9.87
CA SER A 76 11.59 9.66 8.77
C SER A 76 12.72 9.64 7.74
N ILE A 77 12.59 8.76 6.75
CA ILE A 77 13.46 8.75 5.58
C ILE A 77 12.95 9.88 4.68
N ARG A 78 13.65 11.02 4.69
CA ARG A 78 13.47 12.03 3.64
C ARG A 78 13.84 11.38 2.32
N ASN A 79 12.96 11.45 1.32
CA ASN A 79 13.27 10.99 -0.01
C ASN A 79 14.43 11.86 -0.53
N LYS A 80 15.63 11.27 -0.57
CA LYS A 80 16.89 11.95 -0.97
C LYS A 80 17.19 11.76 -2.45
N LYS A 81 16.35 11.02 -3.17
CA LYS A 81 16.54 10.80 -4.59
C LYS A 81 16.19 12.11 -5.31
N LYS A 82 17.12 12.62 -6.14
CA LYS A 82 16.75 13.68 -7.09
C LYS A 82 15.63 13.12 -7.97
N LYS A 83 14.62 13.95 -8.27
CA LYS A 83 13.51 13.64 -9.18
C LYS A 83 13.98 13.55 -10.64
N GLU A 84 15.07 12.84 -10.90
CA GLU A 84 15.50 12.49 -12.23
C GLU A 84 14.70 11.24 -12.64
N LEU A 85 13.98 11.34 -13.76
CA LEU A 85 13.21 10.22 -14.29
C LEU A 85 14.15 9.05 -14.60
N PRO A 86 13.88 7.83 -14.10
CA PRO A 86 14.72 6.69 -14.41
C PRO A 86 14.61 6.34 -15.91
N PRO A 87 15.66 5.74 -16.51
CA PRO A 87 15.64 5.35 -17.91
C PRO A 87 14.54 4.32 -18.24
N TYR A 88 14.19 3.48 -17.26
CA TYR A 88 13.13 2.48 -17.36
C TYR A 88 12.13 2.73 -16.24
N VAL A 89 11.01 3.39 -16.57
CA VAL A 89 9.98 3.75 -15.59
C VAL A 89 9.07 2.55 -15.33
N TYR A 90 8.86 2.26 -14.05
CA TYR A 90 7.82 1.39 -13.54
C TYR A 90 6.87 2.22 -12.68
N ILE A 91 5.56 2.14 -12.93
CA ILE A 91 4.55 2.83 -12.12
C ILE A 91 3.88 1.80 -11.21
N ALA A 92 4.13 1.92 -9.90
CA ALA A 92 3.44 1.09 -8.92
C ALA A 92 1.96 1.47 -8.87
N LEU A 93 1.07 0.47 -8.81
CA LEU A 93 -0.38 0.64 -8.71
C LEU A 93 -1.00 1.40 -9.91
N GLU A 94 -0.40 1.28 -11.10
CA GLU A 94 -0.85 1.94 -12.33
C GLU A 94 -2.32 1.69 -12.68
N GLU A 95 -2.82 0.48 -12.40
CA GLU A 95 -4.19 0.06 -12.71
C GLU A 95 -5.20 0.40 -11.59
N VAL A 96 -4.76 1.05 -10.50
CA VAL A 96 -5.60 1.28 -9.32
C VAL A 96 -6.37 2.59 -9.45
N ASN A 97 -7.67 2.55 -9.21
CA ASN A 97 -8.49 3.75 -9.13
C ASN A 97 -8.37 4.41 -7.74
N PHE A 98 -7.60 5.50 -7.68
CA PHE A 98 -7.40 6.29 -6.45
C PHE A 98 -8.51 7.32 -6.16
N ILE A 99 -9.52 7.41 -7.03
CA ILE A 99 -10.56 8.43 -6.92
C ILE A 99 -11.69 7.92 -6.03
N TRP A 100 -11.88 8.62 -4.92
CA TRP A 100 -12.91 8.36 -3.93
C TRP A 100 -13.83 9.56 -3.78
N ASN A 101 -15.14 9.32 -3.70
CA ASN A 101 -16.09 10.34 -3.28
C ASN A 101 -16.28 10.28 -1.74
N GLU A 102 -16.82 11.34 -1.14
CA GLU A 102 -17.00 11.38 0.31
C GLU A 102 -17.94 10.30 0.86
N ASP A 103 -19.01 9.97 0.13
CA ASP A 103 -19.98 8.95 0.53
C ASP A 103 -19.32 7.55 0.58
N ASP A 104 -18.51 7.21 -0.41
CA ASP A 104 -17.73 5.97 -0.47
C ASP A 104 -16.75 5.90 0.72
N ILE A 105 -16.13 7.01 1.09
CA ILE A 105 -15.18 7.09 2.23
C ILE A 105 -15.92 6.93 3.56
N GLU A 106 -17.08 7.58 3.73
CA GLU A 106 -17.89 7.46 4.94
C GLU A 106 -18.45 6.04 5.09
N GLN A 107 -18.92 5.47 3.99
CA GLN A 107 -19.37 4.09 3.95
C GLN A 107 -18.22 3.13 4.25
N PHE A 108 -17.04 3.32 3.64
CA PHE A 108 -15.83 2.57 3.95
C PHE A 108 -15.51 2.61 5.44
N LYS A 109 -15.44 3.81 6.05
CA LYS A 109 -15.16 3.98 7.48
C LYS A 109 -16.18 3.23 8.34
N THR A 110 -17.46 3.31 7.99
CA THR A 110 -18.53 2.60 8.70
C THR A 110 -18.34 1.08 8.63
N LEU A 111 -18.05 0.54 7.45
CA LEU A 111 -17.82 -0.89 7.26
C LEU A 111 -16.54 -1.37 7.95
N TRP A 112 -15.48 -0.56 7.89
CA TRP A 112 -14.20 -0.82 8.55
C TRP A 112 -14.33 -0.85 10.07
N MET A 113 -15.05 0.11 10.66
CA MET A 113 -15.31 0.14 12.10
C MET A 113 -16.17 -1.03 12.59
N LYS A 114 -17.04 -1.58 11.72
CA LYS A 114 -17.76 -2.83 11.97
C LYS A 114 -16.88 -4.08 11.82
N GLN A 115 -15.60 -3.91 11.51
CA GLN A 115 -14.59 -4.97 11.40
C GLN A 115 -14.92 -6.02 10.33
N LEU A 116 -15.56 -5.58 9.24
CA LEU A 116 -15.80 -6.42 8.07
C LEU A 116 -14.49 -6.77 7.37
N SER A 117 -14.47 -7.90 6.66
CA SER A 117 -13.30 -8.29 5.88
C SER A 117 -13.09 -7.38 4.68
N LEU A 118 -11.86 -7.33 4.14
CA LEU A 118 -11.56 -6.61 2.90
C LEU A 118 -12.44 -7.07 1.73
N GLU A 119 -12.74 -8.37 1.69
CA GLU A 119 -13.61 -8.95 0.67
C GLU A 119 -15.05 -8.44 0.80
N ASP A 120 -15.60 -8.41 2.01
CA ASP A 120 -16.94 -7.88 2.25
C ASP A 120 -17.04 -6.39 1.91
N ILE A 121 -16.02 -5.61 2.27
CA ILE A 121 -15.94 -4.18 1.98
C ILE A 121 -15.84 -3.94 0.48
N SER A 122 -14.95 -4.67 -0.19
CA SER A 122 -14.78 -4.65 -1.65
C SER A 122 -16.10 -4.95 -2.37
N ASN A 123 -16.81 -6.00 -1.95
CA ASN A 123 -18.10 -6.38 -2.52
C ASN A 123 -19.19 -5.30 -2.29
N LYS A 124 -19.22 -4.69 -1.10
CA LYS A 124 -20.21 -3.66 -0.76
C LYS A 124 -19.97 -2.35 -1.50
N LEU A 125 -18.71 -1.94 -1.66
CA LEU A 125 -18.33 -0.72 -2.37
C LEU A 125 -18.20 -0.94 -3.89
N ARG A 126 -18.27 -2.21 -4.35
CA ARG A 126 -18.05 -2.60 -5.76
C ARG A 126 -16.70 -2.12 -6.30
N ARG A 127 -15.66 -2.25 -5.47
CA ARG A 127 -14.31 -1.75 -5.70
C ARG A 127 -13.31 -2.88 -5.56
N HIS A 128 -12.18 -2.83 -6.26
CA HIS A 128 -11.18 -3.89 -6.14
C HIS A 128 -10.57 -3.94 -4.72
N GLN A 129 -10.18 -5.12 -4.23
CA GLN A 129 -9.58 -5.25 -2.90
C GLN A 129 -8.31 -4.40 -2.74
N ILE A 130 -7.55 -4.22 -3.83
CA ILE A 130 -6.36 -3.37 -3.85
C ILE A 130 -6.70 -1.88 -3.62
N GLU A 131 -7.82 -1.39 -4.15
CA GLU A 131 -8.29 -0.01 -3.94
C GLU A 131 -8.66 0.20 -2.47
N ILE A 132 -9.27 -0.80 -1.83
CA ILE A 132 -9.55 -0.75 -0.39
C ILE A 132 -8.24 -0.73 0.41
N ALA A 133 -7.28 -1.56 0.02
CA ALA A 133 -5.98 -1.63 0.69
C ALA A 133 -5.20 -0.31 0.58
N THR A 134 -5.22 0.35 -0.58
CA THR A 134 -4.59 1.66 -0.76
C THR A 134 -5.30 2.75 0.05
N LEU A 135 -6.64 2.71 0.13
CA LEU A 135 -7.40 3.64 0.98
C LEU A 135 -7.09 3.44 2.47
N ILE A 136 -6.92 2.20 2.93
CA ILE A 136 -6.49 1.93 4.32
C ILE A 136 -5.09 2.46 4.56
N LEU A 137 -4.17 2.19 3.63
CA LEU A 137 -2.79 2.66 3.71
C LEU A 137 -2.72 4.19 3.77
N ASP A 138 -3.58 4.87 3.01
CA ASP A 138 -3.72 6.33 2.99
C ASP A 138 -4.28 6.89 4.30
N GLN A 139 -5.45 6.39 4.73
CA GLN A 139 -6.21 6.97 5.84
C GLN A 139 -5.62 6.66 7.22
N PHE A 140 -4.99 5.49 7.39
CA PHE A 140 -4.54 5.02 8.69
C PHE A 140 -3.03 4.77 8.77
N GLY A 141 -2.34 4.77 7.64
CA GLY A 141 -0.92 4.46 7.57
C GLY A 141 -0.61 2.97 7.71
N LEU A 142 0.66 2.67 7.47
CA LEU A 142 1.17 1.31 7.37
C LEU A 142 1.05 0.51 8.67
N GLU A 143 1.46 1.09 9.80
CA GLU A 143 1.49 0.39 11.08
C GLU A 143 0.09 -0.03 11.51
N TYR A 144 -0.88 0.88 11.37
CA TYR A 144 -2.27 0.59 11.66
C TYR A 144 -2.84 -0.51 10.74
N MET A 145 -2.62 -0.39 9.42
CA MET A 145 -3.09 -1.37 8.43
C MET A 145 -2.68 -2.80 8.83
N LEU A 146 -1.44 -2.96 9.30
CA LEU A 146 -0.90 -4.28 9.62
C LEU A 146 -1.41 -4.84 10.93
N ASN A 147 -1.58 -3.99 11.95
CA ASN A 147 -2.18 -4.42 13.21
C ASN A 147 -3.59 -4.98 12.98
N CYS A 148 -4.38 -4.33 12.11
CA CYS A 148 -5.70 -4.84 11.71
C CYS A 148 -5.64 -6.17 10.91
N LEU A 149 -4.66 -6.33 10.01
CA LEU A 149 -4.46 -7.57 9.25
C LEU A 149 -3.93 -8.74 10.09
N ILE A 150 -3.27 -8.47 11.21
CA ILE A 150 -2.79 -9.49 12.16
C ILE A 150 -3.95 -9.96 13.05
N ASP A 151 -4.77 -9.02 13.56
CA ASP A 151 -5.89 -9.36 14.45
C ASP A 151 -7.01 -10.12 13.74
N THR A 152 -7.17 -9.95 12.43
CA THR A 152 -8.11 -10.75 11.63
C THR A 152 -7.73 -12.23 11.56
N LYS A 153 -6.44 -12.59 11.63
CA LYS A 153 -6.00 -14.01 11.68
C LYS A 153 -6.32 -14.72 12.99
N LYS A 154 -6.55 -14.00 14.09
CA LYS A 154 -7.00 -14.59 15.36
C LYS A 154 -8.52 -14.87 15.41
N ARG A 155 -9.27 -14.50 14.37
CA ARG A 155 -10.75 -14.56 14.36
C ARG A 155 -11.33 -15.74 13.58
N VAL A 156 -10.46 -16.65 13.12
CA VAL A 156 -10.85 -17.96 12.59
C VAL A 156 -10.04 -19.02 13.34
N ALA A 157 -10.33 -19.15 14.63
CA ALA A 157 -9.93 -20.27 15.48
C ALA A 157 -11.07 -20.54 16.47
#